data_AF-A0A315BG28-F1
#
_entry.id   AF-A0A315BG28-F1
#
_cell.length_a   1.000
_cell.length_b   1.000
_cell.length_c   1.000
_cell.angle_alpha   90.00
_cell.angle_beta   90.00
_cell.angle_gamma   90.00
#
_symmetry.space_group_name_H-M   'P 1'
#
loop_
_entity.id
_entity.type
_entity.pdbx_description
1 polymer ?
#
loop_
_entity_poly.entity_id
_entity_poly.type
_entity_poly.pdbx_seq_one_letter_code
_entity_poly.pdbx_strand_id
1 'polypeptide(L)'
;MSYEWKAEYRVLARQFLQQHFGGTSGLTSTFLCMRDDYPWGDHRPDVVDSRIPAKNNTEYHGLERYANQYHATAQYEFAYQHWFMAAYWRTVDAESNNFLDATHSKAVEYCLKQAQYNKSLAEWQDHPVGPAPEPEKFNLSSGDLGKKELLAFAQLEAAQAKWS
;
A
#
# COMPACT_ATOMS: atom_id res chain seq x y z
N MET A 1 -8.54 -19.11 -5.42
CA MET A 1 -7.46 -18.26 -5.95
C MET A 1 -6.35 -18.23 -4.91
N SER A 2 -5.09 -18.49 -5.29
CA SER A 2 -3.94 -18.24 -4.40
C SER A 2 -3.44 -16.81 -4.66
N TYR A 3 -3.22 -16.04 -3.59
CA TYR A 3 -2.76 -14.66 -3.61
C TYR A 3 -1.26 -14.57 -3.29
N GLU A 4 -0.48 -15.42 -3.97
CA GLU A 4 0.97 -15.47 -3.78
C GLU A 4 1.69 -14.49 -4.72
N TRP A 5 2.82 -13.97 -4.23
CA TRP A 5 3.72 -13.19 -5.07
C TRP A 5 4.36 -14.07 -6.14
N LYS A 6 4.38 -13.58 -7.38
CA LYS A 6 4.97 -14.30 -8.51
C LYS A 6 6.11 -13.49 -9.13
N ALA A 7 7.09 -14.18 -9.71
CA ALA A 7 8.27 -13.54 -10.29
C ALA A 7 7.92 -12.54 -11.41
N GLU A 8 6.91 -12.88 -12.21
CA GLU A 8 6.40 -12.04 -13.30
C GLU A 8 5.83 -10.69 -12.82
N TYR A 9 5.37 -10.61 -11.57
CA TYR A 9 4.81 -9.37 -11.00
C TYR A 9 5.87 -8.28 -10.84
N ARG A 10 7.17 -8.62 -10.79
CA ARG A 10 8.25 -7.64 -10.68
C ARG A 10 8.28 -6.67 -11.86
N VAL A 11 8.03 -7.13 -13.07
CA VAL A 11 8.09 -6.28 -14.27
C VAL A 11 6.95 -5.26 -14.23
N LEU A 12 5.73 -5.72 -13.97
CA LEU A 12 4.56 -4.87 -13.87
C LEU A 12 4.66 -3.85 -12.72
N ALA A 13 5.14 -4.27 -11.54
CA ALA A 13 5.30 -3.37 -10.41
C ALA A 13 6.33 -2.25 -10.70
N ARG A 14 7.42 -2.58 -11.41
CA ARG A 14 8.40 -1.58 -11.85
C ARG A 14 7.83 -0.60 -12.86
N GLN A 15 6.95 -1.05 -13.76
CA GLN A 15 6.24 -0.16 -14.68
C GLN A 15 5.35 0.83 -13.93
N PHE A 16 4.57 0.36 -12.95
CA PHE A 16 3.77 1.25 -12.10
C PHE A 16 4.64 2.22 -11.29
N LEU A 17 5.76 1.76 -10.73
CA LEU A 17 6.69 2.64 -10.02
C LEU A 17 7.25 3.74 -10.93
N GLN A 18 7.59 3.38 -12.17
CA GLN A 18 8.04 4.37 -13.15
C GLN A 18 6.93 5.38 -13.49
N GLN A 19 5.69 4.91 -13.65
CA GLN A 19 4.54 5.73 -14.01
C GLN A 19 4.17 6.73 -12.91
N HIS A 20 4.10 6.29 -11.65
CA HIS A 20 3.60 7.13 -10.54
C HIS A 20 4.68 7.96 -9.86
N PHE A 21 5.91 7.45 -9.82
CA PHE A 21 6.99 8.04 -9.03
C PHE A 21 8.25 8.34 -9.85
N GLY A 22 8.27 8.06 -11.15
CA GLY A 22 9.48 8.22 -11.96
C GLY A 22 10.60 7.22 -11.60
N GLY A 23 10.28 6.18 -10.83
CA GLY A 23 11.22 5.15 -10.38
C GLY A 23 11.36 5.08 -8.85
N THR A 24 12.32 4.29 -8.39
CA THR A 24 12.55 4.04 -6.96
C THR A 24 12.97 5.29 -6.18
N SER A 25 13.74 6.18 -6.80
CA SER A 25 14.21 7.43 -6.18
C SER A 25 13.06 8.39 -5.88
N GLY A 26 12.06 8.49 -6.76
CA GLY A 26 10.90 9.33 -6.50
C GLY A 26 10.00 8.74 -5.41
N LEU A 27 9.90 7.41 -5.33
CA LEU A 27 9.16 6.74 -4.26
C LEU A 27 9.76 7.05 -2.89
N THR A 28 11.08 6.86 -2.73
CA THR A 28 11.78 7.10 -1.47
C THR A 28 11.82 8.58 -1.09
N SER A 29 11.85 9.48 -2.08
CA SER A 29 11.74 10.93 -1.85
C SER A 29 10.33 11.36 -1.41
N THR A 30 9.29 10.63 -1.83
CA THR A 30 7.90 10.89 -1.45
C THR A 30 7.61 10.38 -0.04
N PHE A 31 8.12 9.20 0.31
CA PHE A 31 7.88 8.54 1.60
C PHE A 31 9.17 8.43 2.42
N LEU A 32 9.68 9.59 2.86
CA LEU A 32 10.93 9.69 3.62
C LEU A 32 10.86 8.88 4.92
N CYS A 33 11.81 7.94 5.07
CA CYS A 33 12.01 7.11 6.27
C CYS A 33 12.37 7.93 7.51
N MET A 34 12.91 9.14 7.36
CA MET A 34 13.28 10.03 8.47
C MET A 34 12.85 11.45 8.13
N ARG A 35 11.68 11.86 8.63
CA ARG A 35 11.24 13.26 8.58
C ARG A 35 11.53 13.94 9.91
N ASP A 36 11.93 15.21 9.85
CA ASP A 36 12.19 16.04 11.04
C ASP A 36 10.94 16.24 11.92
N ASP A 37 9.76 16.12 11.33
CA ASP A 37 8.46 16.32 11.99
C ASP A 37 7.85 15.04 12.56
N TYR A 38 8.49 13.89 12.39
CA TYR A 38 7.99 12.62 12.93
C TYR A 38 8.43 12.47 14.40
N PRO A 39 7.51 12.22 15.35
CA PRO A 39 7.83 12.14 16.78
C PRO A 39 8.53 10.81 17.11
N TRP A 40 9.76 10.65 16.62
CA TRP A 40 10.58 9.46 16.85
C TRP A 40 10.73 9.14 18.34
N GLY A 41 10.72 10.16 19.20
CA GLY A 41 10.86 10.02 20.65
C GLY A 41 9.69 9.33 21.35
N ASP A 42 8.46 9.44 20.82
CA ASP A 42 7.25 9.02 21.55
C ASP A 42 6.95 7.52 21.40
N HIS A 43 7.54 6.87 20.39
CA HIS A 43 7.23 5.48 20.02
C HIS A 43 8.47 4.61 19.76
N ARG A 44 9.67 5.10 20.09
CA ARG A 44 10.89 4.28 19.95
C ARG A 44 10.83 3.13 20.98
N PRO A 45 10.86 1.86 20.57
CA PRO A 45 11.31 0.83 21.49
C PRO A 45 12.74 1.17 21.90
N ASP A 46 13.08 1.03 23.18
CA ASP A 46 14.41 1.34 23.70
C ASP A 46 15.44 0.38 23.11
N VAL A 47 15.92 0.69 21.90
CA VAL A 47 16.88 -0.14 21.18
C VAL A 47 18.28 0.22 21.65
N VAL A 48 18.90 -0.76 22.31
CA VAL A 48 20.25 -0.72 22.92
C VAL A 48 21.34 -0.32 21.92
N ASP A 49 21.12 -0.54 20.61
CA ASP A 49 22.07 -0.21 19.55
C ASP A 49 21.47 0.78 18.54
N SER A 50 21.99 2.01 18.56
CA SER A 50 21.63 3.09 17.63
C SER A 50 22.02 2.84 16.17
N ARG A 51 22.84 1.82 15.90
CA ARG A 51 23.25 1.43 14.54
C ARG A 51 22.23 0.52 13.85
N ILE A 52 21.25 0.00 14.59
CA ILE A 52 20.14 -0.77 14.03
C ILE A 52 19.14 0.24 13.47
N PRO A 53 18.94 0.34 12.15
CA PRO A 53 17.99 1.27 11.57
C PRO A 53 16.60 1.01 12.17
N ALA A 54 15.96 2.06 12.68
CA ALA A 54 14.54 2.01 12.97
C ALA A 54 13.82 1.68 11.64
N LYS A 55 12.91 0.70 11.71
CA LYS A 55 12.22 0.03 10.60
C LYS A 55 11.98 0.96 9.38
N ASN A 56 12.60 0.64 8.24
CA ASN A 56 12.52 1.35 6.96
C ASN A 56 11.25 1.03 6.16
N ASN A 57 10.09 1.04 6.81
CA ASN A 57 8.83 0.58 6.24
C ASN A 57 7.96 1.69 5.61
N THR A 58 8.51 2.89 5.44
CA THR A 58 7.75 4.08 5.06
C THR A 58 7.19 4.01 3.65
N GLU A 59 7.91 3.42 2.70
CA GLU A 59 7.50 3.38 1.30
C GLU A 59 6.29 2.48 1.10
N TYR A 60 6.32 1.23 1.58
CA TYR A 60 5.16 0.34 1.41
C TYR A 60 3.96 0.82 2.21
N HIS A 61 4.13 1.34 3.43
CA HIS A 61 2.99 1.91 4.16
C HIS A 61 2.48 3.22 3.54
N GLY A 62 3.35 4.01 2.91
CA GLY A 62 2.98 5.18 2.13
C GLY A 62 2.13 4.81 0.91
N LEU A 63 2.56 3.77 0.18
CA LEU A 63 1.81 3.19 -0.95
C LEU A 63 0.44 2.66 -0.50
N GLU A 64 0.37 1.93 0.62
CA GLU A 64 -0.90 1.45 1.19
C GLU A 64 -1.84 2.62 1.55
N ARG A 65 -1.29 3.68 2.15
CA ARG A 65 -2.06 4.88 2.50
C ARG A 65 -2.63 5.55 1.25
N TYR A 66 -1.81 5.80 0.23
CA TYR A 66 -2.28 6.38 -1.03
C TYR A 66 -3.30 5.47 -1.72
N ALA A 67 -3.08 4.14 -1.70
CA ALA A 67 -4.04 3.20 -2.25
C ALA A 67 -5.41 3.28 -1.58
N ASN A 68 -5.47 3.44 -0.25
CA ASN A 68 -6.73 3.64 0.48
C ASN A 68 -7.39 4.99 0.12
N GLN A 69 -6.61 6.05 -0.09
CA GLN A 69 -7.13 7.36 -0.49
C GLN A 69 -7.72 7.33 -1.92
N TYR A 70 -7.03 6.67 -2.85
CA TYR A 70 -7.57 6.44 -4.19
C TYR A 70 -8.83 5.57 -4.16
N HIS A 71 -8.84 4.51 -3.34
CA HIS A 71 -10.02 3.66 -3.17
C HIS A 71 -11.22 4.46 -2.64
N ALA A 72 -11.04 5.22 -1.56
CA ALA A 72 -12.08 6.04 -0.96
C ALA A 72 -12.64 7.10 -1.93
N THR A 73 -11.81 7.60 -2.85
CA THR A 73 -12.22 8.56 -3.89
C THR A 73 -12.63 7.92 -5.21
N ALA A 74 -12.90 6.61 -5.21
CA ALA A 74 -13.32 5.82 -6.37
C ALA A 74 -12.35 5.87 -7.58
N GLN A 75 -11.07 6.12 -7.34
CA GLN A 75 -9.98 6.06 -8.31
C GLN A 75 -9.36 4.64 -8.29
N TYR A 76 -10.18 3.64 -8.59
CA TYR A 76 -9.85 2.23 -8.32
C TYR A 76 -8.65 1.71 -9.11
N GLU A 77 -8.41 2.21 -10.32
CA GLU A 77 -7.21 1.86 -11.09
C GLU A 77 -5.93 2.28 -10.36
N PHE A 78 -5.90 3.52 -9.85
CA PHE A 78 -4.77 4.02 -9.06
C PHE A 78 -4.62 3.23 -7.76
N ALA A 79 -5.72 2.92 -7.08
CA ALA A 79 -5.71 2.09 -5.87
C ALA A 79 -5.12 0.69 -6.14
N TYR A 80 -5.53 0.04 -7.23
CA TYR A 80 -4.97 -1.23 -7.68
C TYR A 80 -3.46 -1.15 -7.85
N GLN A 81 -2.99 -0.18 -8.64
CA GLN A 81 -1.58 -0.03 -8.97
C GLN A 81 -0.74 0.25 -7.71
N HIS A 82 -1.24 1.05 -6.77
CA HIS A 82 -0.56 1.34 -5.51
C HIS A 82 -0.51 0.15 -4.55
N TRP A 83 -1.61 -0.62 -4.40
CA TRP A 83 -1.58 -1.87 -3.64
C TRP A 83 -0.61 -2.90 -4.24
N PHE A 84 -0.54 -2.97 -5.57
CA PHE A 84 0.39 -3.85 -6.27
C PHE A 84 1.86 -3.44 -6.06
N MET A 85 2.15 -2.14 -6.10
CA MET A 85 3.47 -1.60 -5.74
C MET A 85 3.81 -1.86 -4.27
N ALA A 86 2.84 -1.76 -3.35
CA ALA A 86 3.06 -2.07 -1.93
C ALA A 86 3.43 -3.55 -1.73
N ALA A 87 2.74 -4.48 -2.42
CA ALA A 87 3.09 -5.90 -2.42
C ALA A 87 4.54 -6.12 -2.91
N TYR A 88 4.92 -5.47 -4.00
CA TYR A 88 6.28 -5.54 -4.55
C TYR A 88 7.33 -5.06 -3.54
N TRP A 89 7.11 -3.88 -2.95
CA TRP A 89 8.09 -3.26 -2.06
C TRP A 89 8.26 -4.05 -0.76
N ARG A 90 7.17 -4.62 -0.23
CA ARG A 90 7.22 -5.57 0.91
C ARG A 90 8.04 -6.81 0.60
N THR A 91 7.89 -7.37 -0.61
CA THR A 91 8.70 -8.52 -1.04
C THR A 91 10.18 -8.15 -1.13
N VAL A 92 10.51 -7.03 -1.75
CA VAL A 92 11.91 -6.55 -1.86
C VAL A 92 12.52 -6.28 -0.48
N ASP A 93 11.76 -5.68 0.43
CA ASP A 93 12.19 -5.42 1.81
C ASP A 93 12.44 -6.71 2.59
N ALA A 94 11.53 -7.68 2.50
CA ALA A 94 11.69 -8.99 3.14
C ALA A 94 12.90 -9.77 2.57
N GLU A 95 13.11 -9.73 1.26
CA GLU A 95 14.28 -10.35 0.59
C GLU A 95 15.59 -9.69 1.02
N SER A 96 15.63 -8.35 1.05
CA SER A 96 16.86 -7.59 1.35
C SER A 96 17.30 -7.74 2.81
N ASN A 97 16.34 -7.93 3.72
CA ASN A 97 16.61 -8.07 5.15
C ASN A 97 16.57 -9.53 5.64
N ASN A 98 16.34 -10.51 4.74
CA ASN A 98 16.21 -11.93 5.06
C ASN A 98 15.08 -12.22 6.09
N PHE A 99 13.97 -11.48 6.00
CA PHE A 99 12.79 -11.61 6.86
C PHE A 99 11.66 -12.38 6.16
N LEU A 100 11.97 -13.59 5.70
CA LEU A 100 11.04 -14.46 4.95
C LEU A 100 10.09 -15.26 5.87
N ASP A 101 9.50 -14.59 6.86
CA ASP A 101 8.55 -15.23 7.77
C ASP A 101 7.10 -15.23 7.23
N ALA A 102 6.24 -16.03 7.88
CA ALA A 102 4.83 -16.15 7.49
C ALA A 102 4.04 -14.84 7.63
N THR A 103 4.49 -13.89 8.46
CA THR A 103 3.82 -12.60 8.65
C THR A 103 4.04 -11.71 7.43
N HIS A 104 5.26 -11.67 6.90
CA HIS A 104 5.57 -10.92 5.68
C HIS A 104 4.83 -11.49 4.48
N SER A 105 4.79 -12.82 4.35
CA SER A 105 4.01 -13.49 3.29
C SER A 105 2.53 -13.14 3.36
N LYS A 106 1.92 -13.15 4.56
CA LYS A 106 0.52 -12.72 4.75
C LYS A 106 0.29 -11.24 4.42
N ALA A 107 1.26 -10.37 4.72
CA ALA A 107 1.15 -8.95 4.39
C ALA A 107 1.21 -8.71 2.88
N VAL A 108 2.08 -9.43 2.16
CA VAL A 108 2.13 -9.41 0.69
C VAL A 108 0.84 -9.96 0.10
N GLU A 109 0.34 -11.09 0.63
CA GLU A 109 -0.94 -11.69 0.23
C GLU A 109 -2.10 -10.70 0.40
N TYR A 110 -2.15 -9.99 1.53
CA TYR A 110 -3.14 -8.96 1.80
C TYR A 110 -3.09 -7.83 0.76
N CYS A 111 -1.90 -7.35 0.40
CA CYS A 111 -1.74 -6.32 -0.63
C CYS A 111 -2.22 -6.81 -2.00
N LEU A 112 -1.95 -8.08 -2.34
CA LEU A 112 -2.41 -8.67 -3.60
C LEU A 112 -3.93 -8.85 -3.65
N LYS A 113 -4.57 -9.22 -2.52
CA LYS A 113 -6.04 -9.26 -2.41
C LYS A 113 -6.65 -7.89 -2.66
N GLN A 114 -6.11 -6.86 -2.01
CA GLN A 114 -6.53 -5.48 -2.21
C GLN A 114 -6.32 -4.99 -3.64
N ALA A 115 -5.18 -5.33 -4.25
CA ALA A 115 -4.90 -5.00 -5.64
C ALA A 115 -5.93 -5.65 -6.58
N GLN A 116 -6.20 -6.94 -6.43
CA GLN A 116 -7.17 -7.64 -7.28
C GLN A 116 -8.60 -7.13 -7.09
N TYR A 117 -8.99 -6.84 -5.84
CA TYR A 117 -10.29 -6.25 -5.55
C TYR A 117 -10.47 -4.89 -6.25
N ASN A 118 -9.48 -3.99 -6.10
CA ASN A 118 -9.51 -2.68 -6.75
C ASN A 118 -9.44 -2.78 -8.28
N LYS A 119 -8.70 -3.75 -8.81
CA LYS A 119 -8.69 -4.01 -10.25
C LYS A 119 -10.08 -4.37 -10.76
N SER A 120 -10.78 -5.29 -10.09
CA SER A 120 -12.14 -5.65 -10.47
C SER A 120 -13.12 -4.51 -10.30
N LEU A 121 -12.96 -3.65 -9.28
CA LEU A 121 -13.75 -2.43 -9.14
C LEU A 121 -13.51 -1.45 -10.29
N ALA A 122 -12.26 -1.27 -10.73
CA ALA A 122 -11.91 -0.42 -11.86
C ALA A 122 -12.53 -0.95 -13.17
N GLU A 123 -12.42 -2.26 -13.41
CA GLU A 123 -13.03 -2.93 -14.57
C GLU A 123 -14.56 -2.78 -14.56
N TRP A 124 -15.19 -2.94 -13.40
CA TRP A 124 -16.64 -2.72 -13.24
C TRP A 124 -17.03 -1.25 -13.39
N GLN A 125 -16.22 -0.32 -12.90
CA GLN A 125 -16.49 1.12 -13.01
C GLN A 125 -16.44 1.59 -14.47
N ASP A 126 -15.53 1.05 -15.27
CA ASP A 126 -15.40 1.33 -16.71
C ASP A 126 -16.54 0.70 -17.52
N HIS A 127 -16.95 -0.53 -17.16
CA HIS A 127 -18.02 -1.27 -17.83
C HIS A 127 -18.99 -1.91 -16.82
N PRO A 128 -19.97 -1.15 -16.28
CA PRO A 128 -20.82 -1.61 -15.20
C PRO A 128 -21.84 -2.63 -15.68
N VAL A 129 -21.48 -3.91 -15.55
CA VAL A 129 -22.35 -5.05 -15.83
C VAL A 129 -22.53 -5.88 -14.56
N GLY A 130 -23.77 -5.97 -14.07
CA GLY A 130 -24.10 -6.69 -12.85
C GLY A 130 -23.72 -5.94 -11.56
N PRO A 131 -23.77 -6.61 -10.40
CA PRO A 131 -23.44 -6.00 -9.12
C PRO A 131 -21.96 -5.66 -9.03
N ALA A 132 -21.64 -4.62 -8.27
CA ALA A 132 -20.26 -4.27 -7.95
C ALA A 132 -19.53 -5.45 -7.29
N PRO A 133 -18.22 -5.63 -7.55
CA PRO A 133 -17.40 -6.60 -6.85
C PRO A 133 -17.52 -6.50 -5.33
N GLU A 134 -17.74 -7.63 -4.68
CA GLU A 134 -17.80 -7.74 -3.22
C GLU A 134 -16.41 -8.08 -2.68
N PRO A 135 -15.93 -7.41 -1.63
CA PRO A 135 -14.58 -7.65 -1.09
C PRO A 135 -14.41 -9.06 -0.51
N GLU A 136 -15.48 -9.69 -0.02
CA GLU A 136 -15.45 -11.06 0.52
C GLU A 136 -15.02 -12.08 -0.54
N LYS A 137 -15.32 -11.84 -1.82
CA LYS A 137 -14.84 -12.70 -2.93
C LYS A 137 -13.32 -12.71 -3.06
N PHE A 138 -12.66 -11.70 -2.48
CA PHE A 138 -11.21 -11.55 -2.44
C PHE A 138 -10.61 -11.92 -1.07
N ASN A 139 -11.39 -12.53 -0.17
CA ASN A 139 -11.02 -12.79 1.23
C ASN A 139 -10.66 -11.48 1.99
N LEU A 140 -11.37 -10.40 1.68
CA LEU A 140 -11.32 -9.13 2.41
C LEU A 140 -12.61 -8.95 3.22
N SER A 141 -12.54 -8.15 4.28
CA SER A 141 -13.68 -7.82 5.14
C SER A 141 -14.26 -6.47 4.74
N SER A 142 -15.54 -6.41 4.36
CA SER A 142 -16.25 -5.14 4.14
C SER A 142 -16.15 -4.19 5.34
N GLY A 143 -16.23 -4.74 6.56
CA GLY A 143 -16.14 -3.94 7.78
C GLY A 143 -14.76 -3.30 8.00
N ASP A 144 -13.68 -3.98 7.61
CA ASP A 144 -12.33 -3.41 7.69
C ASP A 144 -12.05 -2.42 6.56
N LEU A 145 -12.61 -2.66 5.37
CA LEU A 145 -12.55 -1.70 4.26
C LEU A 145 -13.27 -0.40 4.61
N GLY A 146 -14.49 -0.47 5.13
CA GLY A 146 -15.23 0.72 5.55
C GLY A 146 -14.49 1.55 6.60
N LYS A 147 -13.80 0.91 7.55
CA LYS A 147 -12.93 1.62 8.51
C LYS A 147 -11.75 2.31 7.83
N LYS A 148 -11.12 1.65 6.84
CA LYS A 148 -10.00 2.21 6.08
C LYS A 148 -10.45 3.38 5.20
N GLU A 149 -11.63 3.31 4.61
CA GLU A 149 -12.23 4.40 3.84
C GLU A 149 -12.47 5.63 4.72
N LEU A 150 -13.10 5.45 5.89
CA LEU A 150 -13.33 6.54 6.85
C LEU A 150 -12.01 7.20 7.28
N LEU A 151 -10.98 6.39 7.57
CA LEU A 151 -9.66 6.92 7.90
C LEU A 151 -9.03 7.68 6.72
N ALA A 152 -9.16 7.16 5.50
CA ALA A 152 -8.63 7.78 4.30
C ALA A 152 -9.30 9.13 4.02
N PHE A 153 -10.62 9.24 4.16
CA PHE A 153 -11.35 10.50 4.06
C PHE A 153 -10.88 11.52 5.09
N ALA A 154 -10.77 11.13 6.37
CA ALA A 154 -10.28 12.03 7.42
C ALA A 154 -8.86 12.54 7.13
N GLN A 155 -7.99 11.71 6.55
CA GLN A 155 -6.65 12.11 6.13
C GLN A 155 -6.65 13.10 4.96
N LEU A 156 -7.55 12.89 3.98
CA LEU A 156 -7.70 13.80 2.83
C LEU A 156 -8.24 15.16 3.28
N GLU A 157 -9.25 15.19 4.16
CA GLU A 157 -9.81 16.41 4.73
C GLU A 157 -8.75 17.19 5.53
N ALA A 158 -7.99 16.50 6.38
CA ALA A 158 -6.91 17.12 7.14
C ALA A 158 -5.80 17.68 6.23
N ALA A 159 -5.48 16.99 5.13
CA ALA A 159 -4.52 17.48 4.15
C ALA A 159 -5.05 18.73 3.44
N GLN A 160 -6.31 18.74 3.02
CA GLN A 160 -6.93 19.90 2.37
C GLN A 160 -6.95 21.13 3.29
N ALA A 161 -7.30 20.95 4.56
CA ALA A 161 -7.32 22.03 5.55
C ALA A 161 -5.94 22.66 5.83
N LYS A 162 -4.85 21.92 5.60
CA LYS A 162 -3.48 22.43 5.79
C LYS A 162 -3.05 23.40 4.70
N TRP A 163 -3.69 23.34 3.52
CA TRP A 163 -3.34 24.13 2.34
C TRP A 163 -4.40 25.17 1.95
N SER A 164 -5.51 25.24 2.69
CA SER A 164 -6.56 26.27 2.60
C SER A 164 -6.29 27.41 3.57
#